data_AF-A0A7R9WAH1-F1
#
_entry.id   AF-A0A7R9WAH1-F1
#
_cell.length_a   1.000
_cell.length_b   1.000
_cell.length_c   1.000
_cell.angle_alpha   90.00
_cell.angle_beta   90.00
_cell.angle_gamma   90.00
#
_symmetry.space_group_name_H-M   'P 1'
#
loop_
_entity.id
_entity.type
_entity.pdbx_description
1 polymer ?
#
loop_
_entity_poly.entity_id
_entity_poly.type
_entity_poly.pdbx_seq_one_letter_code
_entity_poly.pdbx_strand_id
1 'polypeptide(L)'
;REMCVAYRLLEDFGNLKPGDAVVINAATSVVGQCVIQLCAMLKLRAIAVARARKDFDKTEAWLKSLGASEVIVDEGSIARELEKRSLFAKPRLALDAVGGASAVRLAESLQPGCPLITYGDLGARAAT
;
A
#
# COMPACT_ATOMS: atom_id res chain seq x y z
N ARG A 1 -10.97 14.44 -8.14
CA ARG A 1 -9.68 15.05 -7.73
C ARG A 1 -8.69 14.00 -7.24
N GLU A 2 -9.20 12.99 -6.56
CA GLU A 2 -8.55 11.87 -5.88
C GLU A 2 -7.84 10.95 -6.88
N MET A 3 -8.44 10.73 -8.06
CA MET A 3 -7.80 9.98 -9.15
C MET A 3 -6.53 10.68 -9.66
N CYS A 4 -6.52 12.02 -9.77
CA CYS A 4 -5.33 12.77 -10.15
C CYS A 4 -4.23 12.63 -9.09
N VAL A 5 -4.58 12.69 -7.81
CA VAL A 5 -3.63 12.47 -6.71
C VAL A 5 -3.06 11.06 -6.79
N ALA A 6 -3.91 10.04 -6.90
CA ALA A 6 -3.49 8.64 -7.02
C ALA A 6 -2.56 8.41 -8.21
N TYR A 7 -2.87 8.99 -9.37
CA TYR A 7 -2.02 8.89 -10.55
C TYR A 7 -0.66 9.56 -10.34
N ARG A 8 -0.62 10.78 -9.80
CA ARG A 8 0.64 11.48 -9.51
C ARG A 8 1.49 10.74 -8.48
N LEU A 9 0.88 10.14 -7.46
CA LEU A 9 1.59 9.31 -6.48
C LEU A 9 2.27 8.09 -7.11
N LEU A 10 1.70 7.51 -8.17
CA LEU A 10 2.29 6.38 -8.89
C LEU A 10 3.33 6.82 -9.94
N GLU A 11 3.04 7.89 -10.67
CA GLU A 11 3.85 8.34 -11.81
C GLU A 11 5.12 9.08 -11.37
N ASP A 12 5.05 9.87 -10.29
CA ASP A 12 6.14 10.77 -9.91
C ASP A 12 7.26 10.08 -9.13
N PHE A 13 7.01 8.88 -8.62
CA PHE A 13 7.86 8.24 -7.63
C PHE A 13 8.19 6.79 -7.99
N GLY A 14 9.36 6.31 -7.56
CA GLY A 14 9.74 4.89 -7.66
C GLY A 14 10.13 4.39 -9.06
N ASN A 15 9.87 5.16 -10.14
CA ASN A 15 10.12 4.75 -11.53
C ASN A 15 9.60 3.33 -11.80
N LEU A 16 8.29 3.16 -11.54
CA LEU A 16 7.61 1.88 -11.52
C LEU A 16 7.48 1.30 -12.94
N LYS A 17 7.66 -0.01 -13.04
CA LYS A 17 7.50 -0.78 -14.27
C LYS A 17 6.46 -1.87 -14.05
N PRO A 18 5.77 -2.34 -15.11
CA PRO A 18 4.91 -3.51 -15.03
C PRO A 18 5.58 -4.67 -14.27
N GLY A 19 4.87 -5.23 -13.29
CA GLY A 19 5.35 -6.26 -12.36
C GLY A 19 5.88 -5.74 -11.01
N ASP A 20 6.25 -4.45 -10.93
CA ASP A 20 6.69 -3.83 -9.68
C ASP A 20 5.54 -3.78 -8.66
N ALA A 21 5.89 -3.85 -7.37
CA ALA A 21 4.93 -3.76 -6.29
C ALA A 21 4.87 -2.36 -5.68
N VAL A 22 3.65 -1.96 -5.30
CA VAL A 22 3.35 -0.74 -4.54
C VAL A 22 2.60 -1.16 -3.28
N VAL A 23 3.06 -0.70 -2.12
CA VAL A 23 2.36 -0.92 -0.84
C VAL A 23 1.66 0.36 -0.40
N ILE A 24 0.41 0.25 0.03
CA ILE A 24 -0.40 1.41 0.42
C ILE A 24 -1.22 1.13 1.68
N ASN A 25 -1.06 1.95 2.72
CA ASN A 25 -1.96 1.92 3.88
C ASN A 25 -3.21 2.77 3.64
N ALA A 26 -4.15 2.70 4.57
CA ALA A 26 -5.50 3.28 4.41
C ALA A 26 -6.13 2.87 3.06
N ALA A 27 -5.93 1.61 2.65
CA ALA A 27 -6.32 1.10 1.34
C ALA A 27 -7.82 1.21 1.04
N THR A 28 -8.65 1.30 2.09
CA THR A 28 -10.11 1.48 1.98
C THR A 28 -10.52 2.94 1.72
N SER A 29 -9.59 3.90 1.78
CA SER A 29 -9.83 5.31 1.42
C SER A 29 -10.10 5.48 -0.07
N VAL A 30 -10.69 6.61 -0.48
CA VAL A 30 -10.95 6.90 -1.90
C VAL A 30 -9.65 6.91 -2.71
N VAL A 31 -8.58 7.53 -2.19
CA VAL A 31 -7.26 7.52 -2.85
C VAL A 31 -6.68 6.11 -2.90
N GLY A 32 -6.76 5.35 -1.81
CA GLY A 32 -6.32 3.96 -1.77
C GLY A 32 -7.00 3.07 -2.81
N GLN A 33 -8.32 3.19 -2.93
CA GLN A 33 -9.11 2.47 -3.94
C GLN A 33 -8.70 2.87 -5.37
N CYS A 34 -8.46 4.16 -5.63
CA CYS A 34 -7.97 4.63 -6.93
C CYS A 34 -6.57 4.08 -7.24
N VAL A 35 -5.65 4.11 -6.28
CA VAL A 35 -4.29 3.55 -6.44
C VAL A 35 -4.36 2.06 -6.78
N ILE A 36 -5.17 1.28 -6.08
CA ILE A 36 -5.31 -0.17 -6.33
C ILE A 36 -5.78 -0.44 -7.77
N GLN A 37 -6.82 0.26 -8.22
CA GLN A 37 -7.35 0.10 -9.57
C GLN A 37 -6.35 0.57 -10.63
N LEU A 38 -5.67 1.69 -10.41
CA LEU A 38 -4.61 2.18 -11.31
C LEU A 38 -3.44 1.20 -11.39
N CYS A 39 -3.01 0.63 -10.26
CA CYS A 39 -1.99 -0.42 -10.26
C CYS A 39 -2.41 -1.60 -11.13
N ALA A 40 -3.65 -2.09 -11.00
CA ALA A 40 -4.16 -3.17 -11.83
C ALA A 40 -4.13 -2.82 -13.34
N MET A 41 -4.55 -1.60 -13.70
CA MET A 41 -4.52 -1.11 -15.09
C MET A 41 -3.09 -0.97 -15.64
N LEU A 42 -2.16 -0.52 -14.82
CA LEU A 42 -0.74 -0.31 -15.15
C LEU A 42 0.10 -1.59 -15.02
N LYS A 43 -0.54 -2.74 -14.71
CA LYS A 43 0.10 -4.04 -14.49
C LYS A 43 1.12 -4.02 -13.35
N LEU A 44 0.88 -3.19 -12.34
CA LEU A 44 1.61 -3.14 -11.07
C LEU A 44 0.91 -4.05 -10.04
N ARG A 45 1.66 -4.52 -9.04
CA ARG A 45 1.12 -5.31 -7.94
C ARG A 45 0.79 -4.42 -6.75
N ALA A 46 -0.49 -4.20 -6.49
CA ALA A 46 -0.93 -3.45 -5.32
C ALA A 46 -0.98 -4.33 -4.05
N ILE A 47 -0.22 -3.97 -3.03
CA ILE A 47 -0.28 -4.55 -1.69
C ILE A 47 -1.06 -3.58 -0.81
N ALA A 48 -2.32 -3.92 -0.55
CA ALA A 48 -3.25 -3.10 0.21
C ALA A 48 -3.12 -3.39 1.71
N VAL A 49 -2.87 -2.35 2.50
CA VAL A 49 -2.76 -2.45 3.96
C VAL A 49 -3.96 -1.75 4.58
N ALA A 50 -4.72 -2.50 5.38
CA ALA A 50 -5.96 -2.03 6.00
C ALA A 50 -6.00 -2.37 7.49
N ARG A 51 -6.63 -1.49 8.29
CA ARG A 51 -6.78 -1.71 9.74
C ARG A 51 -7.60 -2.97 10.03
N ALA A 52 -7.24 -3.66 11.10
CA ALA A 52 -8.01 -4.79 11.63
C ALA A 52 -9.46 -4.37 11.95
N ARG A 53 -10.41 -5.23 11.61
CA ARG A 53 -11.84 -5.08 11.94
C ARG A 53 -12.53 -6.44 11.95
N LYS A 54 -13.69 -6.54 12.62
CA LYS A 54 -14.47 -7.78 12.72
C LYS A 54 -14.78 -8.42 11.36
N ASP A 55 -14.99 -7.61 10.32
CA ASP A 55 -15.26 -8.06 8.95
C ASP A 55 -14.04 -7.88 8.02
N PHE A 56 -12.84 -8.24 8.47
CA PHE A 56 -11.63 -8.09 7.65
C PHE A 56 -11.72 -8.94 6.37
N ASP A 57 -12.27 -10.16 6.40
CA ASP A 57 -12.39 -11.01 5.21
C ASP A 57 -13.22 -10.35 4.10
N LYS A 58 -14.31 -9.66 4.46
CA LYS A 58 -15.11 -8.88 3.50
C LYS A 58 -14.31 -7.72 2.90
N THR A 59 -13.44 -7.13 3.71
CA THR A 59 -12.54 -6.05 3.28
C THR A 59 -11.51 -6.55 2.30
N GLU A 60 -10.89 -7.67 2.62
CA GLU A 60 -9.92 -8.32 1.76
C GLU A 60 -10.56 -8.70 0.43
N ALA A 61 -11.69 -9.41 0.47
CA ALA A 61 -12.43 -9.80 -0.73
C ALA A 61 -12.77 -8.57 -1.61
N TRP A 62 -13.24 -7.49 -0.99
CA TRP A 62 -13.56 -6.26 -1.71
C TRP A 62 -12.32 -5.57 -2.32
N LEU A 63 -11.22 -5.41 -1.56
CA LEU A 63 -9.99 -4.81 -2.08
C LEU A 63 -9.37 -5.67 -3.18
N LYS A 64 -9.40 -7.00 -3.07
CA LYS A 64 -9.01 -7.94 -4.13
C LYS A 64 -9.89 -7.76 -5.38
N SER A 65 -11.21 -7.56 -5.21
CA SER A 65 -12.13 -7.28 -6.34
C SER A 65 -11.82 -5.99 -7.09
N LEU A 66 -11.17 -5.01 -6.43
CA LEU A 66 -10.68 -3.78 -7.06
C LEU A 66 -9.32 -3.95 -7.77
N GLY A 67 -8.69 -5.12 -7.64
CA GLY A 67 -7.39 -5.42 -8.27
C GLY A 67 -6.20 -5.45 -7.31
N ALA A 68 -6.41 -5.46 -5.99
CA ALA A 68 -5.31 -5.66 -5.06
C ALA A 68 -4.67 -7.03 -5.29
N SER A 69 -3.34 -7.08 -5.38
CA SER A 69 -2.59 -8.33 -5.46
C SER A 69 -2.51 -9.01 -4.11
N GLU A 70 -2.32 -8.24 -3.03
CA GLU A 70 -2.38 -8.72 -1.65
C GLU A 70 -3.13 -7.76 -0.74
N VAL A 71 -3.73 -8.29 0.31
CA VAL A 71 -4.33 -7.50 1.38
C VAL A 71 -3.76 -7.97 2.72
N ILE A 72 -3.26 -7.04 3.51
CA ILE A 72 -2.56 -7.29 4.77
C ILE A 72 -3.17 -6.41 5.86
N VAL A 73 -3.28 -6.96 7.07
CA VAL A 73 -3.72 -6.21 8.24
C VAL A 73 -2.60 -5.25 8.66
N ASP A 74 -2.95 -4.00 9.00
CA ASP A 74 -1.99 -3.00 9.48
C ASP A 74 -1.53 -3.25 10.91
N GLU A 75 -0.88 -4.39 11.13
CA GLU A 75 -0.35 -4.83 12.43
C GLU A 75 0.90 -5.69 12.24
N GLY A 76 1.70 -5.83 13.31
CA GLY A 76 2.90 -6.66 13.27
C GLY A 76 3.92 -6.19 12.23
N SER A 77 4.47 -7.13 11.45
CA SER A 77 5.48 -6.84 10.43
C SER A 77 4.94 -7.16 9.03
N ILE A 78 4.71 -6.11 8.23
CA ILE A 78 4.28 -6.24 6.84
C ILE A 78 5.35 -6.99 6.01
N ALA A 79 6.63 -6.71 6.27
CA ALA A 79 7.75 -7.39 5.60
C ALA A 79 7.68 -8.92 5.78
N ARG A 80 7.46 -9.39 7.02
CA ARG A 80 7.34 -10.83 7.31
C ARG A 80 6.09 -11.45 6.68
N GLU A 81 4.97 -10.74 6.64
CA GLU A 81 3.77 -11.23 5.96
C GLU A 81 3.98 -11.38 4.45
N LEU A 82 4.70 -10.45 3.82
CA LEU A 82 5.07 -10.57 2.40
C LEU A 82 6.01 -11.76 2.14
N GLU A 83 6.99 -11.98 3.03
CA GLU A 83 7.90 -13.12 2.95
C GLU A 83 7.15 -14.47 3.06
N LYS A 84 6.20 -14.59 4.00
CA LYS A 84 5.35 -15.79 4.14
C LYS A 84 4.54 -16.10 2.88
N ARG A 85 4.06 -15.07 2.18
CA ARG A 85 3.31 -15.21 0.93
C ARG A 85 4.21 -15.50 -0.28
N SER A 86 5.50 -15.76 -0.06
CA SER A 86 6.50 -16.05 -1.11
C SER A 86 6.58 -14.97 -2.20
N LEU A 87 6.33 -13.71 -1.83
CA LEU A 87 6.48 -12.60 -2.75
C LEU A 87 7.95 -12.20 -2.86
N PHE A 88 8.63 -12.71 -3.89
CA PHE A 88 10.07 -12.51 -4.10
C PHE A 88 10.49 -11.05 -4.34
N ALA A 89 9.58 -10.20 -4.81
CA ALA A 89 9.86 -8.80 -5.11
C ALA A 89 9.20 -7.88 -4.08
N LYS A 90 10.03 -7.30 -3.21
CA LYS A 90 9.65 -6.24 -2.26
C LYS A 90 9.06 -5.04 -3.01
N PRO A 91 8.17 -4.26 -2.38
CA PRO A 91 7.58 -3.08 -3.00
C PRO A 91 8.64 -2.03 -3.30
N ARG A 92 8.51 -1.36 -4.45
CA ARG A 92 9.39 -0.28 -4.90
C ARG A 92 8.86 1.11 -4.56
N LEU A 93 7.65 1.18 -4.01
CA LEU A 93 7.01 2.41 -3.57
C LEU A 93 6.08 2.09 -2.40
N ALA A 94 6.14 2.91 -1.36
CA ALA A 94 5.19 2.90 -0.26
C ALA A 94 4.40 4.22 -0.24
N LEU A 95 3.10 4.12 -0.09
CA LEU A 95 2.18 5.26 -0.02
C LEU A 95 1.51 5.28 1.35
N ASP A 96 1.77 6.36 2.10
CA ASP A 96 1.32 6.52 3.48
C ASP A 96 0.32 7.67 3.62
N ALA A 97 -0.83 7.39 4.20
CA ALA A 97 -1.83 8.37 4.64
C ALA A 97 -2.12 8.31 6.13
N VAL A 98 -1.43 7.46 6.90
CA VAL A 98 -1.72 7.23 8.31
C VAL A 98 -0.64 7.81 9.21
N GLY A 99 0.64 7.71 8.82
CA GLY A 99 1.76 8.12 9.66
C GLY A 99 2.08 7.15 10.79
N GLY A 100 2.93 7.60 11.71
CA GLY A 100 3.33 6.87 12.92
C GLY A 100 3.88 5.47 12.63
N ALA A 101 3.50 4.51 13.49
CA ALA A 101 3.94 3.12 13.38
C ALA A 101 3.50 2.42 12.06
N SER A 102 2.40 2.87 11.43
CA SER A 102 1.97 2.32 10.14
C SER A 102 2.96 2.68 9.03
N ALA A 103 3.40 3.94 9.00
CA ALA A 103 4.43 4.40 8.06
C ALA A 103 5.76 3.65 8.26
N VAL A 104 6.16 3.38 9.51
CA VAL A 104 7.35 2.58 9.81
C VAL A 104 7.22 1.16 9.24
N ARG A 105 6.10 0.48 9.49
CA ARG A 105 5.86 -0.87 8.93
C ARG A 105 5.89 -0.89 7.40
N LEU A 106 5.36 0.15 6.75
CA LEU A 106 5.45 0.30 5.30
C LEU A 106 6.91 0.45 4.85
N ALA A 107 7.67 1.33 5.50
CA ALA A 107 9.08 1.56 5.17
C ALA A 107 9.92 0.28 5.31
N GLU A 108 9.70 -0.50 6.37
CA GLU A 108 10.39 -1.78 6.59
C GLU A 108 10.09 -2.83 5.51
N SER A 109 8.93 -2.74 4.87
CA SER A 109 8.55 -3.67 3.80
C SER A 109 9.24 -3.36 2.46
N LEU A 110 9.75 -2.14 2.27
CA LEU A 110 10.30 -1.67 1.00
C LEU A 110 11.57 -2.40 0.55
N GLN A 111 11.76 -2.41 -0.76
CA GLN A 111 13.08 -2.65 -1.34
C GLN A 111 14.04 -1.54 -0.87
N PRO A 112 15.28 -1.88 -0.47
CA PRO A 112 16.27 -0.88 -0.04
C PRO A 112 16.45 0.24 -1.07
N GLY A 113 16.49 1.49 -0.59
CA GLY A 113 16.66 2.69 -1.43
C GLY A 113 15.38 3.15 -2.16
N CYS A 114 14.25 2.48 -1.97
CA CYS A 114 12.98 2.90 -2.56
C CYS A 114 12.23 3.92 -1.67
N PRO A 115 11.42 4.80 -2.27
CA PRO A 115 10.75 5.87 -1.54
C PRO A 115 9.51 5.39 -0.76
N LEU A 116 9.31 6.01 0.40
CA LEU A 116 8.01 6.12 1.06
C LEU A 116 7.50 7.55 0.89
N ILE A 117 6.27 7.68 0.41
CA ILE A 117 5.61 8.97 0.18
C ILE A 117 4.44 9.10 1.16
N THR A 118 4.59 10.02 2.12
CA THR A 118 3.48 10.43 2.98
C THR A 118 2.68 11.53 2.29
N TYR A 119 1.40 11.25 2.01
CA TYR A 119 0.49 12.17 1.33
C TYR A 119 -0.70 12.59 2.20
N GLY A 120 -0.76 12.10 3.44
CA GLY A 120 -1.72 12.49 4.45
C GLY A 120 -1.31 12.00 5.83
N ASP A 121 -1.93 12.56 6.88
CA ASP A 121 -1.73 12.14 8.27
C ASP A 121 -3.08 11.96 8.95
N LEU A 122 -3.68 10.78 8.75
CA LEU A 122 -4.94 10.39 9.39
C LEU A 122 -4.72 9.84 10.81
N GLY A 123 -3.49 9.50 11.18
CA GLY A 123 -3.15 8.92 12.48
C GLY A 123 -2.87 9.97 13.55
N ALA A 124 -2.43 11.18 13.16
CA ALA A 124 -2.10 12.30 14.04
C ALA A 124 -1.12 11.93 15.18
N ARG A 125 -0.22 10.97 14.92
CA ARG A 125 0.74 10.44 15.90
C ARG A 125 2.13 10.41 15.29
N ALA A 126 3.12 10.89 16.06
CA ALA A 126 4.51 10.80 15.68
C ALA A 126 4.95 9.33 15.54
N ALA A 127 5.87 9.08 14.60
CA ALA A 127 6.61 7.83 14.58
C ALA A 127 7.56 7.84 15.78
N THR A 128 7.40 6.87 16.67
CA THR A 128 8.22 6.67 17.88
C THR A 128 8.94 5.34 17.80
#